data_AF-A0A6H0CF37-F1
#
_entry.id   AF-A0A6H0CF37-F1
#
_cell.length_a   1.000
_cell.length_b   1.000
_cell.length_c   1.000
_cell.angle_alpha   90.00
_cell.angle_beta   90.00
_cell.angle_gamma   90.00
#
_symmetry.space_group_name_H-M   'P 1'
#
loop_
_entity.id
_entity.type
_entity.pdbx_description
1 polymer ?
#
loop_
_entity_poly.entity_id
_entity_poly.type
_entity_poly.pdbx_seq_one_letter_code
_entity_poly.pdbx_strand_id
1 'polypeptide(L)'
;MLEHYSAQDDAASPDSAVASTTWTDTPAADAAFTEGWMRRFAASVRATEAQLTALDQRVGDGDFGTNLRSGLDASVRALDQAGTVSPAATVRAGGPLRTVATVFLDGVGGTSGPLFGLLLTELALAAVGPVLDVAALRAGLTGGLAAVQRVGEARPGDKTLVDALYPACEALRVCPEQAGSRVALAHASRAAWEGVRSTARLRARRGRASYVGERGRGVPDPGAVGVGLLLSSAGGVVTELPPFVTGPPPRRPD
;
A
#
# COMPACT_ATOMS: atom_id res chain seq x y z
N MET A 1 20.21 61.41 -48.39
CA MET A 1 21.67 61.15 -48.33
C MET A 1 21.90 60.59 -46.93
N LEU A 2 21.77 59.27 -46.75
CA LEU A 2 22.89 58.33 -46.49
C LEU A 2 23.73 58.81 -45.29
N GLU A 3 24.01 58.11 -44.21
CA GLU A 3 23.91 56.74 -43.70
C GLU A 3 24.25 56.84 -42.20
N HIS A 4 23.77 55.94 -41.34
CA HIS A 4 24.65 55.10 -40.48
C HIS A 4 23.83 54.35 -39.43
N TYR A 5 23.78 53.05 -39.67
CA TYR A 5 23.50 51.98 -38.73
C TYR A 5 24.73 51.78 -37.83
N SER A 6 24.54 51.79 -36.51
CA SER A 6 25.50 51.23 -35.55
C SER A 6 24.73 50.50 -34.46
N ALA A 7 25.18 49.28 -34.20
CA ALA A 7 24.64 48.33 -33.24
C ALA A 7 25.27 48.50 -31.84
N GLN A 8 24.76 47.66 -30.91
CA GLN A 8 25.23 47.31 -29.56
C GLN A 8 24.69 48.18 -28.42
N ASP A 9 24.37 47.69 -27.23
CA ASP A 9 24.13 46.34 -26.68
C ASP A 9 23.57 46.57 -25.24
N ASP A 10 23.01 45.53 -24.65
CA ASP A 10 22.91 45.27 -23.20
C ASP A 10 21.96 46.10 -22.31
N ALA A 11 20.76 45.54 -22.13
CA ALA A 11 20.14 45.48 -20.80
C ALA A 11 19.33 44.19 -20.67
N ALA A 12 20.02 43.10 -20.34
CA ALA A 12 19.39 41.87 -19.88
C ALA A 12 18.65 42.15 -18.55
N SER A 13 17.33 41.93 -18.56
CA SER A 13 16.53 41.90 -17.32
C SER A 13 16.85 40.62 -16.54
N PRO A 14 16.99 40.68 -15.20
CA PRO A 14 17.34 39.52 -14.41
C PRO A 14 16.19 38.52 -14.35
N ASP A 15 16.47 37.40 -14.99
CA ASP A 15 15.86 36.09 -14.92
C ASP A 15 15.36 35.74 -13.50
N SER A 16 14.04 35.67 -13.31
CA SER A 16 13.44 35.01 -12.16
C SER A 16 13.45 33.52 -12.40
N ALA A 17 14.62 32.91 -12.21
CA ALA A 17 14.80 31.47 -12.20
C ALA A 17 14.00 30.86 -11.03
N VAL A 18 12.74 30.48 -11.30
CA VAL A 18 12.04 29.51 -10.46
C VAL A 18 12.74 28.18 -10.74
N ALA A 19 13.60 27.76 -9.81
CA ALA A 19 14.21 26.45 -9.83
C ALA A 19 13.10 25.39 -9.80
N SER A 20 12.72 24.88 -10.98
CA SER A 20 11.95 23.67 -11.11
C SER A 20 12.83 22.53 -10.64
N THR A 21 12.63 22.09 -9.40
CA THR A 21 13.20 20.84 -8.89
C THR A 21 12.67 19.70 -9.76
N THR A 22 13.41 19.35 -10.80
CA THR A 22 13.19 18.13 -11.57
C THR A 22 13.47 16.95 -10.67
N TRP A 23 12.40 16.29 -10.20
CA TRP A 23 12.49 14.96 -9.64
C TRP A 23 12.96 14.03 -10.75
N THR A 24 14.20 13.52 -10.65
CA THR A 24 14.69 12.50 -11.58
C THR A 24 14.15 11.15 -11.15
N ASP A 25 13.11 10.66 -11.84
CA ASP A 25 12.63 9.28 -11.78
C ASP A 25 13.74 8.34 -12.31
N THR A 26 14.67 7.99 -11.42
CA THR A 26 15.78 7.09 -11.73
C THR A 26 15.46 5.69 -11.20
N PRO A 27 15.82 4.60 -11.90
CA PRO A 27 15.68 3.21 -11.43
C PRO A 27 16.01 2.97 -9.94
N ALA A 28 17.08 3.57 -9.45
CA ALA A 28 17.52 3.44 -8.06
C ALA A 28 16.57 4.14 -7.06
N ALA A 29 15.92 5.23 -7.47
CA ALA A 29 14.99 5.99 -6.64
C ALA A 29 13.71 5.21 -6.36
N ASP A 30 13.24 4.41 -7.33
CA ASP A 30 11.98 3.66 -7.18
C ASP A 30 12.14 2.34 -6.42
N ALA A 31 13.27 1.65 -6.54
CA ALA A 31 13.56 0.57 -5.60
C ALA A 31 13.82 1.08 -4.18
N ALA A 32 14.49 2.22 -4.02
CA ALA A 32 14.60 2.87 -2.72
C ALA A 32 13.21 3.28 -2.18
N PHE A 33 12.30 3.71 -3.06
CA PHE A 33 10.92 3.99 -2.69
C PHE A 33 10.17 2.74 -2.23
N THR A 34 10.22 1.63 -2.96
CA THR A 34 9.50 0.40 -2.57
C THR A 34 10.09 -0.25 -1.33
N GLU A 35 11.41 -0.22 -1.16
CA GLU A 35 12.05 -0.63 0.09
C GLU A 35 11.60 0.26 1.26
N GLY A 36 11.68 1.58 1.08
CA GLY A 36 11.21 2.54 2.07
C GLY A 36 9.73 2.34 2.40
N TRP A 37 8.90 2.04 1.40
CA TRP A 37 7.48 1.74 1.57
C TRP A 37 7.29 0.49 2.45
N MET A 38 7.97 -0.62 2.16
CA MET A 38 7.87 -1.84 2.97
C MET A 38 8.38 -1.64 4.40
N ARG A 39 9.46 -0.88 4.59
CA ARG A 39 9.96 -0.52 5.92
C ARG A 39 8.96 0.35 6.70
N ARG A 40 8.31 1.31 6.03
CA ARG A 40 7.22 2.11 6.64
C ARG A 40 6.00 1.25 6.96
N PHE A 41 5.71 0.22 6.17
CA PHE A 41 4.63 -0.72 6.48
C PHE A 41 4.95 -1.54 7.74
N ALA A 42 6.18 -2.05 7.85
CA ALA A 42 6.66 -2.70 9.07
C ALA A 42 6.56 -1.78 10.30
N ALA A 43 7.00 -0.52 10.18
CA ALA A 43 6.90 0.46 11.26
C ALA A 43 5.44 0.76 11.65
N SER A 44 4.55 0.88 10.67
CA SER A 44 3.12 1.14 10.89
C SER A 44 2.43 0.00 11.62
N VAL A 45 2.69 -1.25 11.21
CA VAL A 45 2.16 -2.43 11.89
C VAL A 45 2.75 -2.57 13.29
N ARG A 46 4.04 -2.28 13.49
CA ARG A 46 4.63 -2.29 14.83
C ARG A 46 3.96 -1.25 15.75
N ALA A 47 3.70 -0.05 15.26
CA ALA A 47 3.04 1.00 16.04
C ALA A 47 1.57 0.68 16.37
N THR A 48 0.87 -0.03 15.47
CA THR A 48 -0.56 -0.31 15.58
C THR A 48 -0.90 -1.75 15.99
N GLU A 49 0.10 -2.58 16.30
CA GLU A 49 -0.04 -4.01 16.60
C GLU A 49 -1.10 -4.27 17.66
N ALA A 50 -1.01 -3.59 18.81
CA ALA A 50 -1.96 -3.79 19.90
C ALA A 50 -3.40 -3.48 19.48
N GLN A 51 -3.60 -2.46 18.63
CA GLN A 51 -4.92 -2.09 18.11
C GLN A 51 -5.43 -3.14 17.10
N LEU A 52 -4.56 -3.65 16.23
CA LEU A 52 -4.88 -4.73 15.28
C LEU A 52 -5.27 -6.02 16.02
N THR A 53 -4.48 -6.42 17.01
CA THR A 53 -4.75 -7.58 17.86
C THR A 53 -6.07 -7.41 18.62
N ALA A 54 -6.34 -6.24 19.18
CA ALA A 54 -7.62 -5.96 19.85
C ALA A 54 -8.83 -6.00 18.90
N LEU A 55 -8.67 -5.56 17.65
CA LEU A 55 -9.72 -5.71 16.63
C LEU A 55 -9.98 -7.18 16.33
N ASP A 56 -8.92 -7.95 16.10
CA ASP A 56 -9.00 -9.37 15.77
C ASP A 56 -9.56 -10.20 16.93
N GLN A 57 -9.26 -9.88 18.19
CA GLN A 57 -9.90 -10.55 19.34
C GLN A 57 -11.42 -10.41 19.36
N ARG A 58 -11.97 -9.36 18.76
CA ARG A 58 -13.43 -9.14 18.71
C ARG A 58 -14.09 -9.90 17.57
N VAL A 59 -13.33 -10.26 16.53
CA VAL A 59 -13.86 -10.90 15.32
C VAL A 59 -13.19 -12.22 14.96
N GLY A 60 -12.26 -12.71 15.75
CA GLY A 60 -11.34 -13.79 15.41
C GLY A 60 -10.66 -14.31 16.66
N ASP A 61 -9.45 -14.85 16.51
CA ASP A 61 -8.66 -15.42 17.60
C ASP A 61 -7.63 -14.47 18.21
N GLY A 62 -7.45 -13.28 17.64
CA GLY A 62 -6.60 -12.25 18.21
C GLY A 62 -5.12 -12.44 17.93
N ASP A 63 -4.77 -13.11 16.84
CA ASP A 63 -3.38 -13.35 16.44
C ASP A 63 -2.92 -12.49 15.25
N PHE A 64 -3.87 -11.82 14.57
CA PHE A 64 -3.58 -11.10 13.31
C PHE A 64 -2.48 -10.04 13.45
N GLY A 65 -2.57 -9.17 14.47
CA GLY A 65 -1.58 -8.12 14.70
C GLY A 65 -0.18 -8.69 14.97
N THR A 66 -0.11 -9.71 15.84
CA THR A 66 1.12 -10.43 16.18
C THR A 66 1.75 -11.12 14.96
N ASN A 67 0.94 -11.82 14.16
CA ASN A 67 1.39 -12.52 12.95
C ASN A 67 1.90 -11.53 11.90
N LEU A 68 1.17 -10.45 11.66
CA LEU A 68 1.56 -9.42 10.68
C LEU A 68 2.84 -8.70 11.10
N ARG A 69 2.99 -8.33 12.38
CA ARG A 69 4.22 -7.74 12.92
C ARG A 69 5.40 -8.68 12.74
N SER A 70 5.24 -9.95 13.12
CA SER A 70 6.33 -10.94 13.05
C SER A 70 6.80 -11.17 11.61
N GLY A 71 5.86 -11.22 10.67
CA GLY A 71 6.16 -11.29 9.24
C GLY A 71 6.91 -10.08 8.70
N LEU A 72 6.51 -8.89 9.10
CA LEU A 72 7.16 -7.65 8.67
C LEU A 72 8.53 -7.47 9.31
N ASP A 73 8.72 -7.88 10.56
CA ASP A 73 10.03 -7.89 11.21
C ASP A 73 10.99 -8.86 10.48
N ALA A 74 10.51 -10.03 10.06
CA ALA A 74 11.28 -10.95 9.22
C ALA A 74 11.58 -10.35 7.84
N SER A 75 10.62 -9.63 7.26
CA SER A 75 10.78 -8.95 5.97
C SER A 75 11.84 -7.85 6.03
N VAL A 76 11.88 -7.05 7.10
CA VAL A 76 12.92 -6.04 7.31
C VAL A 76 14.30 -6.69 7.39
N ARG A 77 14.46 -7.80 8.12
CA ARG A 77 15.72 -8.56 8.16
C ARG A 77 16.14 -9.08 6.79
N ALA A 78 15.19 -9.57 5.99
CA ALA A 78 15.45 -10.05 4.63
C ALA A 78 15.87 -8.91 3.69
N LEU A 79 15.26 -7.72 3.82
CA LEU A 79 15.66 -6.53 3.07
C LEU A 79 17.08 -6.08 3.46
N ASP A 80 17.42 -6.07 4.75
CA ASP A 80 18.77 -5.75 5.24
C ASP A 80 19.82 -6.70 4.65
N GLN A 81 19.52 -8.00 4.59
CA GLN A 81 20.40 -9.02 3.99
C GLN A 81 20.52 -8.88 2.47
N ALA A 82 19.45 -8.50 1.77
CA ALA A 82 19.51 -8.30 0.32
C ALA A 82 20.40 -7.09 -0.05
N GLY A 83 20.35 -6.02 0.76
CA GLY A 83 21.15 -4.82 0.57
C GLY A 83 22.66 -5.02 0.75
N THR A 84 23.09 -6.00 1.54
CA THR A 84 24.52 -6.29 1.76
C THR A 84 25.16 -7.15 0.66
N VAL A 85 24.36 -7.83 -0.17
CA VAL A 85 24.83 -8.86 -1.11
C VAL A 85 24.93 -8.37 -2.56
N SER A 86 24.37 -7.21 -2.92
CA SER A 86 24.32 -6.77 -4.33
C SER A 86 24.79 -5.32 -4.55
N PRO A 87 26.08 -5.10 -4.85
CA PRO A 87 26.53 -3.89 -5.51
C PRO A 87 26.29 -4.04 -7.02
N ALA A 88 25.31 -3.30 -7.55
CA ALA A 88 25.13 -3.03 -8.99
C ALA A 88 24.42 -4.07 -9.91
N ALA A 89 23.56 -4.96 -9.40
CA ALA A 89 22.57 -5.62 -10.26
C ALA A 89 21.45 -4.62 -10.62
N THR A 90 20.95 -4.64 -11.87
CA THR A 90 19.88 -3.75 -12.37
C THR A 90 18.74 -3.64 -11.36
N VAL A 91 18.72 -2.52 -10.66
CA VAL A 91 17.79 -2.25 -9.56
C VAL A 91 16.40 -2.10 -10.14
N ARG A 92 15.54 -3.10 -9.90
CA ARG A 92 14.13 -3.10 -10.33
C ARG A 92 13.26 -2.60 -9.18
N ALA A 93 12.26 -1.77 -9.49
CA ALA A 93 11.35 -1.25 -8.49
C ALA A 93 10.62 -2.37 -7.72
N GLY A 94 10.33 -3.50 -8.37
CA GLY A 94 9.69 -4.67 -7.73
C GLY A 94 10.59 -5.53 -6.84
N GLY A 95 11.91 -5.28 -6.77
CA GLY A 95 12.85 -6.10 -6.00
C GLY A 95 12.49 -6.22 -4.51
N PRO A 96 12.37 -5.11 -3.76
CA PRO A 96 11.98 -5.13 -2.36
C PRO A 96 10.60 -5.76 -2.13
N LEU A 97 9.63 -5.49 -3.01
CA LEU A 97 8.29 -6.08 -2.93
C LEU A 97 8.35 -7.61 -3.02
N ARG A 98 9.19 -8.14 -3.93
CA ARG A 98 9.40 -9.58 -4.07
C ARG A 98 10.03 -10.20 -2.82
N THR A 99 11.02 -9.54 -2.22
CA THR A 99 11.65 -10.01 -0.97
C THR A 99 10.60 -10.15 0.14
N VAL A 100 9.75 -9.14 0.34
CA VAL A 100 8.67 -9.20 1.34
C VAL A 100 7.64 -10.26 0.96
N ALA A 101 7.28 -10.38 -0.32
CA ALA A 101 6.33 -11.39 -0.80
C ALA A 101 6.79 -12.81 -0.43
N THR A 102 8.05 -13.15 -0.67
CA THR A 102 8.63 -14.45 -0.33
C THR A 102 8.52 -14.74 1.17
N VAL A 103 8.88 -13.78 2.03
CA VAL A 103 8.75 -13.95 3.49
C VAL A 103 7.31 -14.23 3.91
N PHE A 104 6.34 -13.54 3.30
CA PHE A 104 4.92 -13.73 3.60
C PHE A 104 4.35 -15.06 3.12
N LEU A 105 4.85 -15.58 1.99
CA LEU A 105 4.46 -16.90 1.50
C LEU A 105 5.03 -18.03 2.35
N ASP A 106 6.25 -17.87 2.86
CA ASP A 106 6.98 -18.95 3.53
C ASP A 106 6.86 -18.95 5.07
N GLY A 107 6.62 -17.79 5.69
CA GLY A 107 6.90 -17.60 7.11
C GLY A 107 5.84 -16.88 7.95
N VAL A 108 4.73 -16.41 7.36
CA VAL A 108 3.68 -15.69 8.11
C VAL A 108 2.49 -16.59 8.38
N GLY A 109 2.24 -16.85 9.65
CA GLY A 109 1.12 -17.67 10.12
C GLY A 109 -0.26 -17.06 9.81
N GLY A 110 -1.28 -17.89 9.97
CA GLY A 110 -2.67 -17.52 9.70
C GLY A 110 -3.04 -17.52 8.21
N THR A 111 -4.30 -17.19 7.91
CA THR A 111 -4.80 -17.15 6.53
C THR A 111 -4.35 -15.89 5.78
N SER A 112 -4.01 -14.81 6.50
CA SER A 112 -3.65 -13.53 5.90
C SER A 112 -2.23 -13.49 5.35
N GLY A 113 -1.28 -14.22 5.95
CA GLY A 113 0.13 -14.25 5.50
C GLY A 113 0.27 -14.56 4.01
N PRO A 114 -0.19 -15.74 3.54
CA PRO A 114 -0.15 -16.09 2.14
C PRO A 114 -0.91 -15.10 1.22
N LEU A 115 -2.03 -14.52 1.67
CA LEU A 115 -2.79 -13.57 0.86
C LEU A 115 -2.04 -12.25 0.64
N PHE A 116 -1.35 -11.72 1.66
CA PHE A 116 -0.46 -10.58 1.49
C PHE A 116 0.75 -10.93 0.61
N GLY A 117 1.29 -12.15 0.76
CA GLY A 117 2.36 -12.67 -0.11
C GLY A 117 1.96 -12.69 -1.59
N LEU A 118 0.74 -13.14 -1.90
CA LEU A 118 0.19 -13.12 -3.26
C LEU A 118 0.02 -11.70 -3.80
N LEU A 119 -0.56 -10.78 -3.02
CA LEU A 119 -0.70 -9.38 -3.42
C LEU A 119 0.66 -8.74 -3.73
N LEU A 120 1.65 -8.94 -2.87
CA LEU A 120 3.00 -8.39 -3.04
C LEU A 120 3.76 -9.05 -4.21
N THR A 121 3.50 -10.34 -4.48
CA THR A 121 4.03 -11.04 -5.65
C THR A 121 3.56 -10.37 -6.94
N GLU A 122 2.26 -10.12 -7.07
CA GLU A 122 1.67 -9.50 -8.27
C GLU A 122 2.15 -8.05 -8.44
N LEU A 123 2.27 -7.29 -7.36
CA LEU A 123 2.89 -5.97 -7.38
C LEU A 123 4.35 -6.02 -7.85
N ALA A 124 5.13 -6.99 -7.35
CA ALA A 124 6.52 -7.16 -7.74
C ALA A 124 6.68 -7.59 -9.21
N LEU A 125 5.75 -8.41 -9.72
CA LEU A 125 5.69 -8.84 -11.11
C LEU A 125 5.30 -7.70 -12.05
N ALA A 126 4.40 -6.80 -11.64
CA ALA A 126 4.06 -5.63 -12.44
C ALA A 126 5.20 -4.59 -12.46
N ALA A 127 5.98 -4.50 -11.38
CA ALA A 127 7.13 -3.61 -11.25
C ALA A 127 8.44 -4.22 -11.83
N VAL A 128 8.39 -4.75 -13.06
CA VAL A 128 9.55 -5.36 -13.76
C VAL A 128 10.62 -4.34 -14.14
N GLY A 129 10.20 -3.09 -14.35
CA GLY A 129 11.03 -2.01 -14.83
C GLY A 129 11.81 -1.28 -13.73
N PRO A 130 12.58 -0.27 -14.13
CA PRO A 130 13.22 0.65 -13.19
C PRO A 130 12.21 1.51 -12.43
N VAL A 131 11.05 1.77 -13.02
CA VAL A 131 10.04 2.71 -12.51
C VAL A 131 8.80 1.97 -12.03
N LEU A 132 8.26 2.38 -10.89
CA LEU A 132 6.92 2.01 -10.42
C LEU A 132 5.96 3.11 -10.84
N ASP A 133 5.41 3.01 -12.05
CA ASP A 133 4.44 3.97 -12.56
C ASP A 133 2.98 3.59 -12.18
N VAL A 134 2.03 4.43 -12.59
CA VAL A 134 0.60 4.20 -12.35
C VAL A 134 0.10 2.93 -13.03
N ALA A 135 0.63 2.59 -14.22
CA ALA A 135 0.22 1.41 -14.96
C ALA A 135 0.67 0.12 -14.25
N ALA A 136 1.91 0.08 -13.75
CA ALA A 136 2.46 -1.00 -12.95
C ALA A 136 1.69 -1.16 -11.63
N LEU A 137 1.36 -0.06 -10.94
CA LEU A 137 0.52 -0.10 -9.75
C LEU A 137 -0.86 -0.67 -10.05
N ARG A 138 -1.52 -0.19 -11.11
CA ARG A 138 -2.84 -0.66 -11.52
C ARG A 138 -2.82 -2.14 -11.86
N ALA A 139 -1.85 -2.59 -12.66
CA ALA A 139 -1.68 -3.99 -13.03
C ALA A 139 -1.41 -4.87 -11.79
N GLY A 140 -0.46 -4.48 -10.94
CA GLY A 140 -0.06 -5.25 -9.77
C GLY A 140 -1.15 -5.36 -8.71
N LEU A 141 -1.86 -4.28 -8.39
CA LEU A 141 -2.98 -4.32 -7.44
C LEU A 141 -4.17 -5.10 -7.99
N THR A 142 -4.48 -4.97 -9.28
CA THR A 142 -5.56 -5.75 -9.92
C THR A 142 -5.21 -7.24 -9.98
N GLY A 143 -3.97 -7.59 -10.35
CA GLY A 143 -3.48 -8.96 -10.33
C GLY A 143 -3.50 -9.54 -8.91
N GLY A 144 -3.03 -8.76 -7.92
CA GLY A 144 -3.05 -9.13 -6.52
C GLY A 144 -4.46 -9.37 -5.99
N LEU A 145 -5.42 -8.52 -6.34
CA LEU A 145 -6.83 -8.72 -6.04
C LEU A 145 -7.33 -10.05 -6.62
N ALA A 146 -7.10 -10.30 -7.92
CA ALA A 146 -7.52 -11.54 -8.56
C ALA A 146 -6.88 -12.78 -7.91
N ALA A 147 -5.60 -12.72 -7.56
CA ALA A 147 -4.89 -13.80 -6.88
C ALA A 147 -5.48 -14.08 -5.48
N VAL A 148 -5.72 -13.03 -4.69
CA VAL A 148 -6.37 -13.13 -3.38
C VAL A 148 -7.77 -13.71 -3.51
N GLN A 149 -8.59 -13.25 -4.47
CA GLN A 149 -9.94 -13.75 -4.66
C GLN A 149 -9.95 -15.21 -5.13
N ARG A 150 -8.98 -15.61 -5.94
CA ARG A 150 -8.85 -17.01 -6.40
C ARG A 150 -8.49 -17.94 -5.25
N VAL A 151 -7.58 -17.55 -4.36
CA VAL A 151 -7.09 -18.41 -3.27
C VAL A 151 -7.98 -18.33 -2.03
N GLY A 152 -8.41 -17.13 -1.64
CA GLY A 152 -9.28 -16.92 -0.49
C GLY A 152 -10.77 -17.07 -0.78
N GLU A 153 -11.13 -17.19 -2.07
CA GLU A 153 -12.51 -17.32 -2.58
C GLU A 153 -13.47 -16.19 -2.12
N ALA A 154 -12.93 -15.08 -1.65
CA ALA A 154 -13.69 -13.96 -1.12
C ALA A 154 -14.10 -12.99 -2.24
N ARG A 155 -15.26 -12.36 -2.06
CA ARG A 155 -15.80 -11.32 -2.95
C ARG A 155 -16.05 -10.03 -2.15
N PRO A 156 -16.18 -8.88 -2.83
CA PRO A 156 -16.68 -7.67 -2.17
C PRO A 156 -18.00 -7.97 -1.46
N GLY A 157 -18.09 -7.56 -0.19
CA GLY A 157 -19.21 -7.84 0.71
C GLY A 157 -18.98 -9.02 1.68
N ASP A 158 -17.92 -9.81 1.52
CA ASP A 158 -17.66 -10.98 2.39
C ASP A 158 -17.03 -10.64 3.74
N LYS A 159 -16.69 -9.37 3.97
CA LYS A 159 -15.99 -8.84 5.15
C LYS A 159 -14.59 -9.45 5.28
N THR A 160 -13.72 -9.11 4.34
CA THR A 160 -12.34 -9.56 4.29
C THR A 160 -11.44 -8.43 3.77
N LEU A 161 -10.14 -8.71 3.63
CA LEU A 161 -9.21 -7.78 2.99
C LEU A 161 -9.59 -7.38 1.56
N VAL A 162 -10.41 -8.19 0.86
CA VAL A 162 -10.97 -7.85 -0.47
C VAL A 162 -11.79 -6.58 -0.42
N ASP A 163 -12.47 -6.30 0.68
CA ASP A 163 -13.32 -5.10 0.83
C ASP A 163 -12.50 -3.80 0.90
N ALA A 164 -11.22 -3.87 1.26
CA ALA A 164 -10.29 -2.74 1.13
C ALA A 164 -9.57 -2.74 -0.22
N LEU A 165 -9.20 -3.92 -0.72
CA LEU A 165 -8.40 -4.04 -1.95
C LEU A 165 -9.20 -3.71 -3.22
N TYR A 166 -10.48 -4.11 -3.28
CA TYR A 166 -11.36 -3.83 -4.40
C TYR A 166 -11.55 -2.32 -4.67
N PRO A 167 -11.97 -1.49 -3.69
CA PRO A 167 -12.09 -0.05 -3.93
C PRO A 167 -10.76 0.63 -4.23
N ALA A 168 -9.64 0.13 -3.70
CA ALA A 168 -8.31 0.62 -4.08
C ALA A 168 -8.00 0.39 -5.56
N CYS A 169 -8.35 -0.79 -6.10
CA CYS A 169 -8.18 -1.10 -7.52
C CYS A 169 -9.08 -0.20 -8.39
N GLU A 170 -10.33 0.03 -7.98
CA GLU A 170 -11.24 0.94 -8.69
C GLU A 170 -10.72 2.39 -8.73
N ALA A 171 -10.14 2.87 -7.62
CA ALA A 171 -9.50 4.19 -7.60
C ALA A 171 -8.32 4.30 -8.57
N LEU A 172 -7.50 3.25 -8.70
CA LEU A 172 -6.39 3.21 -9.66
C LEU A 172 -6.84 3.08 -11.11
N ARG A 173 -7.96 2.42 -11.35
CA ARG A 173 -8.54 2.24 -12.70
C ARG A 173 -8.87 3.59 -13.34
N VAL A 174 -9.33 4.55 -12.56
CA VAL A 174 -9.69 5.91 -13.03
C VAL A 174 -8.59 6.95 -12.83
N CYS A 175 -7.45 6.56 -12.23
CA CYS A 175 -6.32 7.46 -12.01
C CYS A 175 -5.55 7.69 -13.33
N PRO A 176 -5.35 8.95 -13.78
CA PRO A 176 -4.56 9.25 -14.98
C PRO A 176 -3.10 8.79 -14.82
N GLU A 177 -2.49 8.32 -15.91
CA GLU A 177 -1.09 7.86 -15.87
C GLU A 177 -0.12 8.99 -15.50
N GLN A 178 -0.44 10.22 -15.88
CA GLN A 178 0.36 11.43 -15.63
C GLN A 178 0.28 11.91 -14.18
N ALA A 179 -0.59 11.33 -13.34
CA ALA A 179 -0.70 11.71 -11.94
C ALA A 179 0.54 11.31 -11.11
N GLY A 180 1.29 10.31 -11.59
CA GLY A 180 2.43 9.75 -10.87
C GLY A 180 2.02 8.78 -9.77
N SER A 181 2.94 7.88 -9.43
CA SER A 181 2.70 6.74 -8.54
C SER A 181 2.32 7.13 -7.11
N ARG A 182 2.90 8.21 -6.59
CA ARG A 182 2.59 8.73 -5.25
C ARG A 182 1.15 9.20 -5.12
N VAL A 183 0.65 9.95 -6.11
CA VAL A 183 -0.74 10.42 -6.14
C VAL A 183 -1.68 9.23 -6.31
N ALA A 184 -1.35 8.30 -7.21
CA ALA A 184 -2.11 7.08 -7.41
C ALA A 184 -2.23 6.23 -6.12
N LEU A 185 -1.13 6.03 -5.38
CA LEU A 185 -1.12 5.35 -4.09
C LEU A 185 -1.94 6.09 -3.02
N ALA A 186 -1.91 7.42 -3.01
CA ALA A 186 -2.75 8.21 -2.09
C ALA A 186 -4.25 8.03 -2.38
N HIS A 187 -4.66 8.02 -3.65
CA HIS A 187 -6.04 7.71 -4.04
C HIS A 187 -6.44 6.28 -3.66
N ALA A 188 -5.57 5.31 -3.95
CA ALA A 188 -5.79 3.91 -3.59
C ALA A 188 -5.92 3.71 -2.06
N SER A 189 -5.04 4.36 -1.29
CA SER A 189 -5.08 4.34 0.19
C SER A 189 -6.40 4.89 0.73
N ARG A 190 -6.85 6.05 0.22
CA ARG A 190 -8.13 6.64 0.64
C ARG A 190 -9.30 5.69 0.38
N ALA A 191 -9.37 5.12 -0.81
CA ALA A 191 -10.42 4.18 -1.20
C ALA A 191 -10.36 2.87 -0.39
N ALA A 192 -9.17 2.36 -0.09
CA ALA A 192 -9.00 1.22 0.81
C ALA A 192 -9.57 1.51 2.20
N TRP A 193 -9.31 2.68 2.77
CA TRP A 193 -9.87 3.05 4.07
C TRP A 193 -11.38 3.23 4.06
N GLU A 194 -11.97 3.68 2.93
CA GLU A 194 -13.42 3.64 2.73
C GLU A 194 -13.94 2.19 2.77
N GLY A 195 -13.25 1.29 2.08
CA GLY A 195 -13.46 -0.15 2.14
C GLY A 195 -13.39 -0.72 3.56
N VAL A 196 -12.32 -0.43 4.31
CA VAL A 196 -12.15 -0.81 5.72
C VAL A 196 -13.36 -0.39 6.54
N ARG A 197 -13.79 0.88 6.45
CA ARG A 197 -14.95 1.39 7.20
C ARG A 197 -16.23 0.64 6.84
N SER A 198 -16.41 0.28 5.58
CA SER A 198 -17.59 -0.46 5.13
C SER A 198 -17.69 -1.84 5.79
N THR A 199 -16.57 -2.50 6.06
CA THR A 199 -16.53 -3.85 6.63
C THR A 199 -17.17 -3.93 8.02
N ALA A 200 -17.21 -2.83 8.78
CA ALA A 200 -17.86 -2.79 10.08
C ALA A 200 -19.38 -3.04 9.99
N ARG A 201 -19.99 -2.79 8.83
CA ARG A 201 -21.43 -2.99 8.59
C ARG A 201 -21.76 -4.35 7.97
N LEU A 202 -20.74 -5.09 7.54
CA LEU A 202 -20.91 -6.36 6.86
C LEU A 202 -20.98 -7.51 7.88
N ARG A 203 -21.64 -8.59 7.47
CA ARG A 203 -21.56 -9.89 8.14
C ARG A 203 -20.45 -10.71 7.48
N ALA A 204 -19.53 -11.25 8.27
CA ALA A 204 -18.49 -12.12 7.74
C ALA A 204 -19.07 -13.40 7.12
N ARG A 205 -18.57 -13.73 5.93
CA ARG A 205 -18.91 -14.95 5.19
C ARG A 205 -17.70 -15.85 4.96
N ARG A 206 -16.50 -15.35 5.27
CA ARG A 206 -15.21 -16.03 5.07
C ARG A 206 -14.34 -15.91 6.32
N GLY A 207 -13.34 -16.78 6.42
CA GLY A 207 -12.33 -16.77 7.48
C GLY A 207 -12.89 -17.02 8.89
N ARG A 208 -12.03 -16.83 9.89
CA ARG A 208 -12.38 -17.03 11.31
C ARG A 208 -13.50 -16.10 11.78
N ALA A 209 -13.62 -14.92 11.15
CA ALA A 209 -14.69 -13.98 11.42
C ALA A 209 -16.09 -14.48 11.06
N SER A 210 -16.22 -15.49 10.19
CA SER A 210 -17.53 -16.09 9.92
C SER A 210 -18.12 -16.83 11.13
N TYR A 211 -17.29 -17.23 12.11
CA TYR A 211 -17.71 -18.03 13.26
C TYR A 211 -18.33 -17.20 14.40
N VAL A 212 -18.04 -15.91 14.48
CA VAL A 212 -18.52 -15.01 15.55
C VAL A 212 -19.93 -14.44 15.30
N GLY A 213 -20.48 -14.61 14.10
CA GLY A 213 -21.85 -14.17 13.77
C GLY A 213 -22.06 -12.65 13.98
N GLU A 214 -23.18 -12.27 14.59
CA GLU A 214 -23.51 -10.84 14.84
C GLU A 214 -22.58 -10.15 15.84
N ARG A 215 -21.80 -10.90 16.64
CA ARG A 215 -20.86 -10.30 17.62
C ARG A 215 -19.76 -9.49 16.94
N GLY A 216 -19.43 -9.81 15.69
CA GLY A 216 -18.45 -9.06 14.89
C GLY A 216 -19.01 -7.80 14.21
N ARG A 217 -20.31 -7.50 14.38
CA ARG A 217 -20.93 -6.30 13.80
C ARG A 217 -20.39 -5.04 14.48
N GLY A 218 -20.15 -4.00 13.68
CA GLY A 218 -19.58 -2.74 14.15
C GLY A 218 -18.07 -2.77 14.36
N VAL A 219 -17.41 -3.89 14.06
CA VAL A 219 -15.94 -4.02 14.12
C VAL A 219 -15.40 -4.11 12.71
N PRO A 220 -14.44 -3.29 12.27
CA PRO A 220 -13.78 -3.47 10.98
C PRO A 220 -13.04 -4.82 10.89
N ASP A 221 -12.90 -5.33 9.66
CA ASP A 221 -12.09 -6.53 9.40
C ASP A 221 -10.58 -6.24 9.56
N PRO A 222 -9.84 -7.00 10.40
CA PRO A 222 -8.40 -6.81 10.59
C PRO A 222 -7.60 -6.94 9.30
N GLY A 223 -7.96 -7.89 8.42
CA GLY A 223 -7.31 -8.08 7.13
C GLY A 223 -7.45 -6.85 6.22
N ALA A 224 -8.64 -6.26 6.17
CA ALA A 224 -8.91 -5.01 5.47
C ALA A 224 -8.09 -3.86 6.05
N VAL A 225 -8.01 -3.74 7.39
CA VAL A 225 -7.15 -2.73 8.05
C VAL A 225 -5.69 -2.91 7.63
N GLY A 226 -5.19 -4.15 7.55
CA GLY A 226 -3.85 -4.45 7.06
C GLY A 226 -3.60 -3.92 5.64
N VAL A 227 -4.57 -4.04 4.73
CA VAL A 227 -4.47 -3.47 3.36
C VAL A 227 -4.46 -1.95 3.40
N GLY A 228 -5.31 -1.34 4.25
CA GLY A 228 -5.30 0.12 4.47
C GLY A 228 -3.93 0.60 4.97
N LEU A 229 -3.32 -0.10 5.93
CA LEU A 229 -1.98 0.17 6.43
C LEU A 229 -0.91 0.01 5.35
N LEU A 230 -0.95 -1.08 4.58
CA LEU A 230 -0.03 -1.31 3.46
C LEU A 230 -0.02 -0.11 2.52
N LEU A 231 -1.18 0.31 2.00
CA LEU A 231 -1.25 1.40 1.03
C LEU A 231 -0.91 2.77 1.63
N SER A 232 -1.33 3.04 2.87
CA SER A 232 -1.03 4.31 3.55
C SER A 232 0.47 4.47 3.83
N SER A 233 1.14 3.34 4.09
CA SER A 233 2.58 3.31 4.36
C SER A 233 3.43 3.80 3.19
N ALA A 234 2.86 3.86 1.98
CA ALA A 234 3.53 4.47 0.84
C ALA A 234 3.80 5.97 1.08
N GLY A 235 2.87 6.67 1.75
CA GLY A 235 2.95 8.09 2.05
C GLY A 235 3.62 8.44 3.38
N GLY A 236 3.67 7.52 4.35
CA GLY A 236 4.24 7.78 5.67
C GLY A 236 3.95 6.68 6.68
N VAL A 237 4.60 6.69 7.84
CA VAL A 237 4.29 5.74 8.93
C VAL A 237 2.95 6.10 9.56
N VAL A 238 2.06 5.12 9.70
CA VAL A 238 0.82 5.24 10.46
C VAL A 238 1.08 4.81 11.90
N THR A 239 1.01 5.74 12.84
CA THR A 239 1.32 5.48 14.26
C THR A 239 0.11 5.07 15.08
N GLU A 240 -1.09 5.27 14.56
CA GLU A 240 -2.35 4.92 15.23
C GLU A 240 -3.44 4.58 14.20
N LEU A 241 -4.34 3.66 14.55
CA LEU A 241 -5.54 3.41 13.76
C LEU A 241 -6.58 4.52 13.99
N PRO A 242 -7.20 5.06 12.93
CA PRO A 242 -8.19 6.13 13.05
C PRO A 242 -9.37 5.77 13.97
N PRO A 243 -10.00 6.73 14.67
CA PRO A 243 -11.10 6.49 15.62
C PRO A 243 -12.33 5.80 15.01
N PHE A 244 -12.58 5.96 13.71
CA PHE A 244 -13.69 5.28 13.00
C PHE A 244 -13.37 3.81 12.65
N VAL A 245 -12.12 3.39 12.85
CA VAL A 245 -11.72 1.97 12.86
C VAL A 245 -11.89 1.41 14.28
N THR A 246 -11.76 2.28 15.28
CA THR A 246 -11.82 1.99 16.71
C THR A 246 -12.96 2.75 17.41
N GLY A 247 -14.20 2.62 16.90
CA GLY A 247 -15.34 3.32 17.48
C GLY A 247 -16.69 2.90 16.90
N PRO A 248 -17.81 3.11 17.63
CA PRO A 248 -19.15 2.83 17.11
C PRO A 248 -19.40 3.68 15.85
N PRO A 249 -20.12 3.16 14.84
CA PRO A 249 -20.36 3.88 13.59
C PRO A 249 -21.04 5.24 13.88
N PRO A 250 -20.74 6.30 13.12
CA PRO A 250 -21.42 7.58 13.27
C PRO A 250 -22.94 7.37 13.15
N ARG A 251 -23.69 7.96 14.09
CA ARG A 251 -25.16 8.01 14.02
C ARG A 251 -25.53 8.70 12.70
N ARG A 252 -26.52 8.17 11.97
CA ARG A 252 -27.02 8.85 10.78
C ARG A 252 -27.54 10.24 11.20
N PRO A 253 -27.39 11.28 10.36
CA PRO A 253 -28.22 12.46 10.53
C PRO A 253 -29.68 12.03 10.40
N ASP A 254 -30.49 12.49 11.35
CA ASP A 254 -31.95 12.34 11.35
C ASP A 254 -32.58 13.06 10.14
#